data_AF-A0A0F3IHQ1-F1
#
_entry.id   AF-A0A0F3IHQ1-F1
#
_cell.length_a   1.000
_cell.length_b   1.000
_cell.length_c   1.000
_cell.angle_alpha   90.00
_cell.angle_beta   90.00
_cell.angle_gamma   90.00
#
_symmetry.space_group_name_H-M   'P 1'
#
loop_
_entity.id
_entity.type
_entity.pdbx_description
1 polymer ?
#
loop_
_entity_poly.entity_id
_entity_poly.type
_entity_poly.pdbx_seq_one_letter_code
_entity_poly.pdbx_strand_id
1 'polypeptide(L)'
;MAYDWPCGRNPPGGARTSRRGWTLAVPDPRGAVALLRAAAANGNGSAKLFIGRAPDPTDIEVRVEPSIDELLADANLMDDNERAAEHLDRVLAKLLDDLNMKERELVKLPVLFRKFSPIIVPLKNSLGGTGNKGSVFRQNLVLNQLQAGSDPKTSLGAPKADAELPESYYAYSPNLANGVLLSSPPAGNGDAQPDWVFAYTKPDGPLIDGKDIFAQAAVKALGRVGVRPYEIDAWDWAHLGQGEVHCTSNVWRDVSTDAAWWQNRK
;
A
#
# COMPACT_ATOMS: atom_id res chain seq x y z
N MET A 1 3.15 17.84 8.87
CA MET A 1 4.33 18.74 8.99
C MET A 1 5.15 18.54 7.73
N ALA A 2 5.53 19.62 7.05
CA ALA A 2 6.40 19.50 5.89
C ALA A 2 7.77 18.98 6.35
N TYR A 3 8.19 17.82 5.86
CA TYR A 3 9.57 17.39 6.01
C TYR A 3 10.45 18.43 5.31
N ASP A 4 11.50 18.88 6.00
CA ASP A 4 12.45 19.86 5.49
C ASP A 4 13.24 19.22 4.33
N TRP A 5 12.67 19.31 3.13
CA TRP A 5 13.30 18.88 1.89
C TRP A 5 14.18 20.04 1.41
N PRO A 6 15.51 19.88 1.30
CA PRO A 6 16.37 20.94 0.84
C PRO A 6 16.02 21.28 -0.61
N CYS A 7 15.23 22.35 -0.78
CA CYS A 7 14.95 22.95 -2.07
C CYS A 7 16.29 23.34 -2.70
N GLY A 8 16.61 22.74 -3.85
CA GLY A 8 17.69 23.22 -4.70
C GLY A 8 19.08 22.69 -4.36
N ARG A 9 19.29 21.38 -4.56
CA ARG A 9 20.42 20.81 -5.31
C ARG A 9 20.35 19.30 -5.19
N ASN A 10 20.01 18.61 -6.28
CA ASN A 10 20.54 17.26 -6.46
C ASN A 10 22.06 17.38 -6.30
N PRO A 11 22.73 16.59 -5.44
CA PRO A 11 24.18 16.58 -5.41
C PRO A 11 24.69 16.35 -6.84
N PRO A 12 25.70 17.10 -7.32
CA PRO A 12 26.28 16.86 -8.63
C PRO A 12 26.81 15.42 -8.63
N GLY A 13 26.18 14.55 -9.41
CA GLY A 13 26.39 13.10 -9.35
C GLY A 13 25.26 12.30 -8.69
N GLY A 14 24.04 12.84 -8.61
CA GLY A 14 22.81 12.14 -8.18
C GLY A 14 22.83 10.70 -8.66
N ALA A 15 23.02 9.79 -7.71
CA ALA A 15 23.30 8.40 -8.02
C ALA A 15 22.15 7.87 -8.88
N ARG A 16 22.47 7.49 -10.12
CA ARG A 16 21.67 6.55 -10.89
C ARG A 16 21.63 5.26 -10.09
N THR A 17 20.74 5.15 -9.11
CA THR A 17 20.71 4.03 -8.17
C THR A 17 20.30 2.73 -8.85
N SER A 18 19.64 2.81 -10.01
CA SER A 18 19.62 1.72 -10.98
C SER A 18 20.35 2.14 -12.26
N ARG A 19 21.04 1.18 -12.89
CA ARG A 19 21.63 1.36 -14.23
C ARG A 19 20.59 1.66 -15.31
N ARG A 20 19.29 1.49 -15.00
CA ARG A 20 18.16 1.50 -15.93
C ARG A 20 17.35 2.79 -15.90
N GLY A 21 17.60 3.68 -14.92
CA GLY A 21 16.85 4.94 -14.79
C GLY A 21 15.45 4.78 -14.17
N TRP A 22 15.08 3.57 -13.75
CA TRP A 22 13.83 3.28 -13.04
C TRP A 22 14.05 2.20 -11.97
N THR A 23 13.15 2.11 -11.00
CA THR A 23 13.09 1.02 -10.02
C THR A 23 11.64 0.75 -9.59
N LEU A 24 11.43 -0.27 -8.76
CA LEU A 24 10.13 -0.66 -8.21
C LEU A 24 10.00 -0.15 -6.78
N ALA A 25 8.94 0.60 -6.50
CA ALA A 25 8.44 0.83 -5.16
C ALA A 25 7.51 -0.33 -4.77
N VAL A 26 7.76 -0.96 -3.62
CA VAL A 26 7.07 -2.19 -3.23
C VAL A 26 6.60 -2.11 -1.77
N PRO A 27 5.46 -2.72 -1.43
CA PRO A 27 5.03 -2.85 -0.03
C PRO A 27 6.02 -3.70 0.77
N ASP A 28 6.26 -3.33 2.04
CA ASP A 28 7.21 -4.00 2.94
C ASP A 28 6.60 -4.26 4.33
N PRO A 29 5.89 -5.39 4.52
CA PRO A 29 5.28 -5.77 5.79
C PRO A 29 6.30 -6.02 6.90
N ARG A 30 7.38 -6.75 6.57
CA ARG A 30 8.45 -7.01 7.54
C ARG A 30 9.18 -5.72 7.92
N GLY A 31 9.35 -4.78 7.00
CA GLY A 31 9.88 -3.45 7.29
C GLY A 31 9.02 -2.67 8.28
N ALA A 32 7.70 -2.66 8.10
CA ALA A 32 6.76 -2.03 9.04
C ALA A 32 6.85 -2.67 10.43
N VAL A 33 6.78 -4.00 10.53
CA VAL A 33 6.90 -4.74 11.80
C VAL A 33 8.26 -4.50 12.46
N ALA A 34 9.34 -4.44 11.69
CA ALA A 34 10.68 -4.15 12.21
C ALA A 34 10.78 -2.72 12.81
N LEU A 35 10.16 -1.73 12.17
CA LEU A 35 10.08 -0.37 12.72
C LEU A 35 9.33 -0.33 14.06
N LEU A 36 8.20 -1.05 14.15
CA LEU A 36 7.42 -1.17 15.39
C LEU A 36 8.25 -1.83 16.50
N ARG A 37 8.87 -2.98 16.23
CA ARG A 37 9.72 -3.70 17.20
C ARG A 37 10.89 -2.84 17.67
N ALA A 38 11.53 -2.11 16.76
CA ALA A 38 12.63 -1.21 17.11
C ALA A 38 12.15 -0.05 18.00
N ALA A 39 10.99 0.54 17.70
CA ALA A 39 10.42 1.60 18.52
C ALA A 39 10.05 1.11 19.93
N ALA A 40 9.41 -0.06 20.04
CA ALA A 40 9.08 -0.69 21.33
C ALA A 40 10.34 -1.00 22.15
N ALA A 41 11.37 -1.57 21.54
CA ALA A 41 12.65 -1.86 22.19
C ALA A 41 13.36 -0.60 22.71
N ASN A 42 13.08 0.56 22.11
CA ASN A 42 13.57 1.86 22.54
C ASN A 42 12.64 2.58 23.55
N GLY A 43 11.68 1.85 24.15
CA GLY A 43 10.79 2.38 25.18
C GLY A 43 9.57 3.14 24.66
N ASN A 44 9.29 3.09 23.36
CA ASN A 44 8.17 3.82 22.75
C ASN A 44 6.94 2.94 22.48
N GLY A 45 6.77 1.85 23.23
CA GLY A 45 5.67 0.90 23.06
C GLY A 45 4.27 1.51 23.17
N SER A 46 4.11 2.60 23.93
CA SER A 46 2.85 3.32 24.12
C SER A 46 2.48 4.29 22.99
N ALA A 47 3.36 4.53 22.02
CA ALA A 47 3.07 5.40 20.88
C ALA A 47 1.94 4.80 20.04
N LYS A 48 1.02 5.65 19.55
CA LYS A 48 -0.21 5.22 18.88
C LYS A 48 -0.16 5.47 17.38
N LEU A 49 -0.80 4.57 16.64
CA LEU A 49 -1.13 4.75 15.22
C LEU A 49 -2.48 5.44 15.07
N PHE A 50 -2.76 6.00 13.89
CA PHE A 50 -4.09 6.45 13.46
C PHE A 50 -4.73 7.52 14.35
N ILE A 51 -3.92 8.34 15.01
CA ILE A 51 -4.39 9.39 15.93
C ILE A 51 -5.35 10.33 15.20
N GLY A 52 -6.58 10.47 15.72
CA GLY A 52 -7.62 11.31 15.16
C GLY A 52 -8.31 10.74 13.92
N ARG A 53 -8.09 9.48 13.56
CA ARG A 53 -8.70 8.84 12.39
C ARG A 53 -9.97 8.07 12.74
N ALA A 54 -10.92 8.07 11.81
CA ALA A 54 -12.07 7.18 11.88
C ALA A 54 -11.62 5.72 11.70
N PRO A 55 -12.14 4.76 12.49
CA PRO A 55 -11.81 3.36 12.31
C PRO A 55 -12.33 2.85 10.97
N ASP A 56 -11.64 1.86 10.39
CA ASP A 56 -12.11 1.18 9.19
C ASP A 56 -13.47 0.50 9.46
N PRO A 57 -14.57 0.93 8.79
CA PRO A 57 -15.89 0.35 9.03
C PRO A 57 -16.02 -1.09 8.52
N THR A 58 -15.04 -1.58 7.75
CA THR A 58 -15.00 -2.92 7.18
C THR A 58 -14.18 -3.92 8.02
N ASP A 59 -13.36 -3.43 8.96
CA ASP A 59 -12.62 -4.26 9.90
C ASP A 59 -13.25 -4.18 11.30
N ILE A 60 -13.90 -5.27 11.69
CA ILE A 60 -14.57 -5.40 13.00
C ILE A 60 -13.58 -5.61 14.15
N GLU A 61 -12.31 -5.88 13.86
CA GLU A 61 -11.25 -6.08 14.84
C GLU A 61 -10.38 -4.82 15.02
N VAL A 62 -10.71 -3.71 14.34
CA VAL A 62 -9.95 -2.46 14.47
C VAL A 62 -10.02 -1.95 15.90
N ARG A 63 -8.85 -1.87 16.52
CA ARG A 63 -8.62 -1.03 17.69
C ARG A 63 -8.55 0.43 17.25
N VAL A 64 -9.28 1.31 17.93
CA VAL A 64 -9.15 2.75 17.72
C VAL A 64 -7.83 3.22 18.28
N GLU A 65 -6.98 3.79 17.43
CA GLU A 65 -5.65 4.30 17.78
C GLU A 65 -4.77 3.32 18.58
N PRO A 66 -4.44 2.14 18.02
CA PRO A 66 -3.68 1.13 18.75
C PRO A 66 -2.26 1.61 19.03
N SER A 67 -1.75 1.27 20.22
CA SER A 67 -0.34 1.44 20.55
C SER A 67 0.55 0.42 19.85
N ILE A 68 1.84 0.70 19.76
CA ILE A 68 2.84 -0.24 19.24
C ILE A 68 2.79 -1.56 20.01
N ASP A 69 2.74 -1.52 21.34
CA ASP A 69 2.70 -2.73 22.17
C ASP A 69 1.43 -3.56 21.92
N GLU A 70 0.28 -2.92 21.75
CA GLU A 70 -0.97 -3.60 21.40
C GLU A 70 -0.92 -4.26 20.03
N LEU A 71 -0.32 -3.59 19.03
CA LEU A 71 -0.14 -4.18 17.70
C LEU A 71 0.82 -5.38 17.74
N LEU A 72 1.95 -5.25 18.43
CA LEU A 72 2.94 -6.31 18.53
C LEU A 72 2.44 -7.51 19.35
N ALA A 73 1.50 -7.30 20.27
CA ALA A 73 0.83 -8.36 21.02
C ALA A 73 -0.27 -9.08 20.22
N ASP A 74 -0.73 -8.53 19.10
CA ASP A 74 -1.72 -9.15 18.22
C ASP A 74 -1.07 -10.24 17.34
N ALA A 75 -1.07 -11.47 17.85
CA ALA A 75 -0.44 -12.60 17.17
C ALA A 75 -1.04 -12.88 15.78
N ASN A 76 -2.33 -12.62 15.57
CA ASN A 76 -2.98 -12.79 14.27
C ASN A 76 -2.47 -11.75 13.28
N LEU A 77 -2.40 -10.47 13.70
CA LEU A 77 -1.83 -9.42 12.87
C LEU A 77 -0.36 -9.72 12.50
N MET A 78 0.43 -10.25 13.43
CA MET A 78 1.81 -10.63 13.15
C MET A 78 1.91 -11.78 12.14
N ASP A 79 1.07 -12.82 12.28
CA ASP A 79 1.01 -13.93 11.32
C ASP A 79 0.53 -13.45 9.94
N ASP A 80 -0.49 -12.60 9.88
CA ASP A 80 -1.01 -12.02 8.65
C ASP A 80 0.08 -11.25 7.88
N ASN A 81 0.87 -10.44 8.58
CA ASN A 81 1.96 -9.67 7.97
C ASN A 81 3.10 -10.56 7.48
N GLU A 82 3.42 -11.64 8.19
CA GLU A 82 4.42 -12.61 7.74
C GLU A 82 3.94 -13.36 6.49
N ARG A 83 2.68 -13.83 6.47
CA ARG A 83 2.08 -14.47 5.29
C ARG A 83 2.03 -13.54 4.09
N ALA A 84 1.65 -12.29 4.29
CA ALA A 84 1.67 -11.27 3.24
C ALA A 84 3.09 -11.05 2.71
N ALA A 85 4.10 -10.99 3.59
CA ALA A 85 5.50 -10.86 3.19
C ALA A 85 6.01 -12.07 2.40
N GLU A 86 5.70 -13.29 2.82
CA GLU A 86 6.06 -14.51 2.07
C GLU A 86 5.40 -14.55 0.68
N HIS A 87 4.16 -14.07 0.55
CA HIS A 87 3.52 -13.92 -0.74
C HIS A 87 4.26 -12.91 -1.62
N LEU A 88 4.59 -11.74 -1.08
CA LEU A 88 5.37 -10.71 -1.77
C LEU A 88 6.75 -11.24 -2.18
N ASP A 89 7.43 -12.02 -1.35
CA ASP A 89 8.74 -12.61 -1.68
C ASP A 89 8.66 -13.48 -2.95
N ARG A 90 7.61 -14.32 -3.07
CA ARG A 90 7.42 -15.17 -4.26
C ARG A 90 7.17 -14.35 -5.52
N VAL A 91 6.34 -13.31 -5.43
CA VAL A 91 6.05 -12.43 -6.57
C VAL A 91 7.30 -11.63 -6.96
N LEU A 92 8.00 -11.07 -5.97
CA LEU A 92 9.20 -10.28 -6.19
C LEU A 92 10.35 -11.13 -6.73
N ALA A 93 10.53 -12.38 -6.28
CA ALA A 93 11.54 -13.27 -6.83
C ALA A 93 11.39 -13.43 -8.35
N LYS A 94 10.15 -13.62 -8.83
CA LYS A 94 9.85 -13.73 -10.27
C LYS A 94 10.10 -12.41 -11.00
N LEU A 95 9.60 -11.29 -10.46
CA LEU A 95 9.79 -9.97 -11.08
C LEU A 95 11.27 -9.57 -11.15
N LEU A 96 12.03 -9.83 -10.08
CA LEU A 96 13.45 -9.52 -10.03
C LEU A 96 14.25 -10.34 -11.05
N ASP A 97 13.92 -11.63 -11.22
CA ASP A 97 14.52 -12.50 -12.24
C ASP A 97 14.22 -11.99 -13.65
N ASP A 98 12.93 -11.77 -13.97
CA ASP A 98 12.48 -11.30 -15.29
C ASP A 98 13.08 -9.94 -15.67
N LEU A 99 13.25 -9.06 -14.69
CA LEU A 99 13.76 -7.70 -14.90
C LEU A 99 15.28 -7.60 -14.73
N ASN A 100 15.96 -8.71 -14.41
CA ASN A 100 17.38 -8.76 -14.06
C ASN A 100 17.74 -7.68 -13.02
N MET A 101 16.89 -7.57 -11.99
CA MET A 101 17.01 -6.64 -10.89
C MET A 101 17.43 -7.36 -9.61
N LYS A 102 18.09 -6.64 -8.74
CA LYS A 102 18.46 -7.13 -7.41
C LYS A 102 17.57 -6.49 -6.37
N GLU A 103 17.29 -7.22 -5.29
CA GLU A 103 16.43 -6.76 -4.21
C GLU A 103 16.87 -5.40 -3.63
N ARG A 104 18.18 -5.15 -3.54
CA ARG A 104 18.74 -3.85 -3.09
C ARG A 104 18.38 -2.66 -3.98
N GLU A 105 17.93 -2.90 -5.20
CA GLU A 105 17.49 -1.84 -6.12
C GLU A 105 16.06 -1.41 -5.78
N LEU A 106 15.28 -2.21 -5.05
CA LEU A 106 13.90 -1.92 -4.67
C LEU A 106 13.80 -0.74 -3.69
N VAL A 107 12.72 0.02 -3.82
CA VAL A 107 12.27 1.00 -2.83
C VAL A 107 11.19 0.34 -1.98
N LYS A 108 11.59 -0.20 -0.84
CA LYS A 108 10.68 -0.85 0.11
C LYS A 108 9.97 0.20 0.97
N LEU A 109 8.64 0.16 1.00
CA LEU A 109 7.80 1.11 1.71
C LEU A 109 6.95 0.39 2.76
N PRO A 110 6.97 0.82 4.04
CA PRO A 110 6.30 0.11 5.11
C PRO A 110 4.78 0.11 4.93
N VAL A 111 4.16 -1.03 5.18
CA VAL A 111 2.71 -1.21 5.24
C VAL A 111 2.40 -2.37 6.17
N LEU A 112 1.31 -2.30 6.93
CA LEU A 112 0.75 -3.44 7.64
C LEU A 112 -0.41 -4.01 6.84
N PHE A 113 -0.51 -5.34 6.75
CA PHE A 113 -1.66 -6.04 6.19
C PHE A 113 -2.46 -6.73 7.30
N ARG A 114 -3.73 -6.99 7.03
CA ARG A 114 -4.57 -7.90 7.81
C ARG A 114 -5.34 -8.81 6.86
N LYS A 115 -5.58 -10.05 7.28
CA LYS A 115 -6.39 -10.98 6.52
C LYS A 115 -7.85 -10.55 6.56
N PHE A 116 -8.49 -10.57 5.41
CA PHE A 116 -9.92 -10.39 5.29
C PHE A 116 -10.63 -11.64 5.85
N SER A 117 -11.36 -11.46 6.94
CA SER A 117 -12.22 -12.50 7.52
C SER A 117 -13.67 -12.21 7.16
N PRO A 118 -14.28 -12.92 6.19
CA PRO A 118 -15.69 -12.73 5.89
C PRO A 118 -16.53 -13.21 7.08
N ILE A 119 -17.24 -12.30 7.72
CA ILE A 119 -18.27 -12.66 8.69
C ILE A 119 -19.44 -13.25 7.92
N ILE A 120 -19.60 -14.58 7.96
CA ILE A 120 -20.89 -15.19 7.65
C ILE A 120 -21.80 -14.87 8.82
N VAL A 121 -22.60 -13.81 8.72
CA VAL A 121 -23.69 -13.58 9.68
C VAL A 121 -24.84 -14.52 9.30
N PRO A 122 -25.16 -15.57 10.08
CA PRO A 122 -26.38 -16.32 9.84
C PRO A 122 -27.55 -15.41 10.18
N LEU A 123 -28.30 -14.94 9.18
CA LEU A 123 -29.59 -14.28 9.38
C LEU A 123 -30.57 -15.28 10.00
N LYS A 124 -30.53 -15.45 11.32
CA LYS A 124 -31.63 -16.04 12.08
C LYS A 124 -32.56 -14.94 12.55
N ASN A 125 -33.74 -14.97 11.96
CA ASN A 125 -35.01 -14.41 12.43
C ASN A 125 -35.20 -12.89 12.22
N SER A 126 -35.77 -12.54 11.07
CA SER A 126 -36.89 -11.60 11.07
C SER A 126 -37.81 -11.86 9.87
N LEU A 127 -39.10 -12.03 10.18
CA LEU A 127 -40.26 -12.20 9.28
C LEU A 127 -40.45 -13.62 8.69
N GLY A 128 -41.40 -14.35 9.29
CA GLY A 128 -41.73 -15.75 8.97
C GLY A 128 -42.14 -15.99 7.52
N GLY A 129 -41.17 -16.42 6.72
CA GLY A 129 -41.36 -16.97 5.39
C GLY A 129 -40.59 -18.28 5.29
N THR A 130 -41.27 -19.38 5.01
CA THR A 130 -40.67 -20.69 4.71
C THR A 130 -39.93 -20.60 3.38
N GLY A 131 -38.66 -20.19 3.41
CA GLY A 131 -37.84 -20.02 2.21
C GLY A 131 -36.41 -19.72 2.60
N ASN A 132 -35.61 -20.77 2.77
CA ASN A 132 -34.20 -20.67 3.10
C ASN A 132 -33.42 -20.17 1.86
N LYS A 133 -33.30 -18.85 1.72
CA LYS A 133 -32.35 -18.18 0.81
C LYS A 133 -31.68 -17.05 1.57
N GLY A 134 -30.61 -17.37 2.28
CA GLY A 134 -29.76 -16.39 2.93
C GLY A 134 -29.24 -15.38 1.90
N SER A 135 -29.77 -14.16 1.95
CA SER A 135 -29.31 -13.03 1.17
C SER A 135 -28.15 -12.36 1.92
N VAL A 136 -26.96 -12.44 1.36
CA VAL A 136 -25.72 -11.83 1.87
C VAL A 136 -25.79 -10.33 1.62
N PHE A 137 -26.30 -9.56 2.57
CA PHE A 137 -26.52 -8.12 2.41
C PHE A 137 -25.55 -7.30 3.27
N ARG A 138 -24.27 -7.17 2.82
CA ARG A 138 -23.37 -5.99 3.02
C ARG A 138 -21.89 -6.16 2.63
N GLN A 139 -21.46 -7.23 1.95
CA GLN A 139 -20.04 -7.43 1.59
C GLN A 139 -19.76 -7.59 0.08
N ASN A 140 -20.69 -7.23 -0.79
CA ASN A 140 -20.52 -7.37 -2.24
C ASN A 140 -19.66 -6.27 -2.89
N LEU A 141 -19.33 -5.16 -2.21
CA LEU A 141 -18.49 -4.13 -2.83
C LEU A 141 -17.02 -4.55 -2.90
N VAL A 142 -16.50 -5.14 -1.81
CA VAL A 142 -15.11 -5.60 -1.68
C VAL A 142 -14.84 -6.82 -2.58
N LEU A 143 -15.74 -7.80 -2.62
CA LEU A 143 -15.61 -8.97 -3.48
C LEU A 143 -15.72 -8.62 -4.98
N ASN A 144 -16.59 -7.69 -5.37
CA ASN A 144 -16.71 -7.27 -6.77
C ASN A 144 -15.48 -6.49 -7.26
N GLN A 145 -14.81 -5.73 -6.39
CA GLN A 145 -13.58 -5.00 -6.73
C GLN A 145 -12.37 -5.95 -6.83
N LEU A 146 -12.27 -6.96 -5.95
CA LEU A 146 -11.22 -7.98 -6.02
C LEU A 146 -11.36 -8.91 -7.25
N GLN A 147 -12.58 -9.08 -7.77
CA GLN A 147 -12.85 -9.91 -8.96
C GLN A 147 -12.74 -9.14 -10.29
N ALA A 148 -12.56 -7.82 -10.28
CA ALA A 148 -12.51 -7.01 -11.51
C ALA A 148 -11.31 -7.32 -12.43
N GLY A 149 -10.32 -8.09 -11.96
CA GLY A 149 -9.18 -8.57 -12.74
C GLY A 149 -9.28 -10.00 -13.27
N SER A 150 -10.36 -10.73 -12.96
CA SER A 150 -10.55 -12.13 -13.37
C SER A 150 -11.91 -12.27 -14.05
N ASP A 151 -11.90 -12.33 -15.39
CA ASP A 151 -13.02 -12.61 -16.33
C ASP A 151 -14.44 -12.17 -15.93
N PRO A 152 -15.15 -11.36 -16.74
CA PRO A 152 -16.52 -10.97 -16.44
C PRO A 152 -17.45 -12.19 -16.48
N LYS A 153 -17.66 -12.86 -15.33
CA LYS A 153 -18.75 -13.81 -15.17
C LYS A 153 -20.04 -13.01 -15.03
N THR A 154 -20.70 -12.83 -16.16
CA THR A 154 -22.14 -12.56 -16.20
C THR A 154 -22.86 -13.62 -15.37
N SER A 155 -23.88 -13.17 -14.63
CA SER A 155 -24.88 -13.97 -13.89
C SER A 155 -24.46 -14.49 -12.50
N LEU A 156 -25.10 -13.93 -11.46
CA LEU A 156 -25.92 -14.58 -10.41
C LEU A 156 -25.57 -16.00 -9.91
N GLY A 157 -24.33 -16.45 -10.04
CA GLY A 157 -23.84 -17.68 -9.43
C GLY A 157 -23.17 -17.36 -8.10
N ALA A 158 -23.90 -17.52 -6.99
CA ALA A 158 -23.27 -17.56 -5.68
C ALA A 158 -22.16 -18.64 -5.71
N PRO A 159 -20.96 -18.36 -5.16
CA PRO A 159 -19.94 -19.40 -5.00
C PRO A 159 -20.53 -20.60 -4.27
N LYS A 160 -20.10 -21.82 -4.64
CA LYS A 160 -20.45 -23.01 -3.86
C LYS A 160 -20.01 -22.80 -2.41
N ALA A 161 -20.88 -23.13 -1.46
CA ALA A 161 -20.71 -22.86 -0.02
C ALA A 161 -19.53 -23.59 0.65
N ASP A 162 -18.79 -24.41 -0.11
CA ASP A 162 -17.70 -25.29 0.32
C ASP A 162 -16.36 -25.00 -0.38
N ALA A 163 -16.29 -24.05 -1.31
CA ALA A 163 -15.01 -23.61 -1.86
C ALA A 163 -14.34 -22.68 -0.84
N GLU A 164 -13.23 -23.12 -0.25
CA GLU A 164 -12.38 -22.27 0.58
C GLU A 164 -12.00 -21.04 -0.25
N LEU A 165 -12.49 -19.86 0.16
CA LEU A 165 -12.17 -18.61 -0.52
C LEU A 165 -10.65 -18.40 -0.42
N PRO A 166 -9.98 -17.95 -1.49
CA PRO A 166 -8.56 -17.65 -1.40
C PRO A 166 -8.32 -16.65 -0.28
N GLU A 167 -7.25 -16.88 0.50
CA GLU A 167 -6.84 -15.91 1.51
C GLU A 167 -6.69 -14.54 0.84
N SER A 168 -7.47 -13.58 1.33
CA SER A 168 -7.48 -12.22 0.84
C SER A 168 -6.97 -11.33 1.95
N TYR A 169 -6.12 -10.35 1.60
CA TYR A 169 -5.55 -9.41 2.55
C TYR A 169 -5.91 -8.00 2.11
N TYR A 170 -6.00 -7.11 3.09
CA TYR A 170 -6.16 -5.69 2.86
C TYR A 170 -5.13 -4.89 3.65
N ALA A 171 -4.90 -3.65 3.25
CA ALA A 171 -3.92 -2.78 3.88
C ALA A 171 -4.48 -2.27 5.21
N TYR A 172 -3.93 -2.76 6.32
CA TYR A 172 -4.31 -2.35 7.67
C TYR A 172 -3.80 -0.94 8.01
N SER A 173 -2.60 -0.61 7.54
CA SER A 173 -2.13 0.78 7.46
C SER A 173 -2.14 1.22 6.00
N PRO A 174 -2.18 2.53 5.71
CA PRO A 174 -2.07 3.02 4.34
C PRO A 174 -0.92 2.39 3.56
N ASN A 175 -1.22 1.84 2.39
CA ASN A 175 -0.22 1.19 1.54
C ASN A 175 0.54 2.25 0.73
N LEU A 176 1.67 2.70 1.27
CA LEU A 176 2.45 3.79 0.69
C LEU A 176 2.97 3.48 -0.72
N ALA A 177 3.14 2.21 -1.09
CA ALA A 177 3.56 1.82 -2.44
C ALA A 177 2.45 2.00 -3.48
N ASN A 178 1.19 2.13 -3.05
CA ASN A 178 0.03 2.35 -3.90
C ASN A 178 -0.18 3.86 -4.18
N GLY A 179 0.92 4.52 -4.54
CA GLY A 179 0.99 5.94 -4.90
C GLY A 179 1.19 6.16 -6.40
N VAL A 180 1.32 7.42 -6.79
CA VAL A 180 1.55 7.82 -8.19
C VAL A 180 2.84 8.62 -8.34
N LEU A 181 3.66 8.23 -9.33
CA LEU A 181 4.85 8.99 -9.73
C LEU A 181 4.44 10.10 -10.70
N LEU A 182 4.70 11.33 -10.28
CA LEU A 182 4.49 12.58 -11.00
C LEU A 182 5.86 13.20 -11.35
N SER A 183 5.92 13.93 -12.44
CA SER A 183 7.04 14.80 -12.77
C SER A 183 6.57 16.24 -12.79
N SER A 184 7.37 17.14 -12.24
CA SER A 184 7.32 18.54 -12.67
C SER A 184 8.30 18.72 -13.82
N PRO A 185 7.93 19.44 -14.91
CA PRO A 185 8.91 19.82 -15.91
C PRO A 185 10.04 20.60 -15.20
N PRO A 186 11.30 20.40 -15.61
CA PRO A 186 12.42 21.05 -14.95
C PRO A 186 12.23 22.56 -14.97
N ALA A 187 12.51 23.22 -13.85
CA ALA A 187 12.60 24.68 -13.81
C ALA A 187 13.85 25.11 -14.59
N GLY A 188 13.72 25.24 -15.92
CA GLY A 188 14.78 25.72 -16.79
C GLY A 188 15.07 24.87 -18.02
N ASN A 189 15.92 25.42 -18.88
CA ASN A 189 16.14 25.06 -20.27
C ASN A 189 16.79 23.66 -20.40
N GLY A 190 15.98 22.63 -20.65
CA GLY A 190 16.38 21.41 -21.38
C GLY A 190 17.29 20.38 -20.69
N ASP A 191 18.15 20.77 -19.74
CA ASP A 191 19.23 19.91 -19.22
C ASP A 191 19.03 19.45 -17.77
N ALA A 192 18.00 19.96 -17.08
CA ALA A 192 17.71 19.56 -15.70
C ALA A 192 16.87 18.27 -15.67
N GLN A 193 17.21 17.35 -14.77
CA GLN A 193 16.35 16.19 -14.48
C GLN A 193 14.97 16.68 -14.00
N PRO A 194 13.87 16.01 -14.39
CA PRO A 194 12.56 16.32 -13.84
C PRO A 194 12.59 16.14 -12.31
N ASP A 195 11.90 17.03 -11.60
CA ASP A 195 11.68 16.86 -10.16
C ASP A 195 10.62 15.76 -10.00
N TRP A 196 11.09 14.53 -9.77
CA TRP A 196 10.23 13.37 -9.56
C TRP A 196 9.58 13.45 -8.19
N VAL A 197 8.26 13.42 -8.19
CA VAL A 197 7.45 13.43 -6.98
C VAL A 197 6.66 12.14 -6.91
N PHE A 198 6.76 11.43 -5.79
CA PHE A 198 5.90 10.27 -5.53
C PHE A 198 4.81 10.68 -4.55
N ALA A 199 3.59 10.80 -5.06
CA ALA A 199 2.42 11.14 -4.27
C ALA A 199 1.78 9.87 -3.70
N TYR A 200 1.78 9.72 -2.38
CA TYR A 200 1.27 8.53 -1.69
C TYR A 200 0.36 8.93 -0.52
N THR A 201 -0.49 8.00 -0.08
CA THR A 201 -1.36 8.24 1.09
C THR A 201 -0.51 8.42 2.34
N LYS A 202 -0.81 9.46 3.12
CA LYS A 202 -0.20 9.70 4.42
C LYS A 202 -0.33 8.45 5.32
N PRO A 203 0.76 7.94 5.93
CA PRO A 203 0.73 6.67 6.66
C PRO A 203 -0.05 6.72 7.97
N ASP A 204 -0.04 7.87 8.66
CA ASP A 204 -0.58 8.00 10.03
C ASP A 204 -0.09 6.89 10.97
N GLY A 205 1.20 6.58 10.86
CA GLY A 205 1.90 5.61 11.70
C GLY A 205 2.21 6.15 13.10
N PRO A 206 2.96 5.39 13.91
CA PRO A 206 3.27 5.78 15.28
C PRO A 206 4.09 7.07 15.32
N LEU A 207 3.67 8.00 16.17
CA LEU A 207 4.42 9.24 16.40
C LEU A 207 5.45 9.04 17.52
N ILE A 208 6.74 9.07 17.16
CA ILE A 208 7.86 9.09 18.11
C ILE A 208 8.48 10.50 18.07
N ASP A 209 8.52 11.18 19.21
CA ASP A 209 8.95 12.59 19.30
C ASP A 209 8.24 13.51 18.29
N GLY A 210 6.94 13.27 18.09
CA GLY A 210 6.10 14.02 17.15
C GLY A 210 6.33 13.70 15.67
N LYS A 211 7.10 12.65 15.35
CA LYS A 211 7.41 12.25 13.98
C LYS A 211 6.87 10.85 13.68
N ASP A 212 6.18 10.74 12.56
CA ASP A 212 5.68 9.46 12.04
C ASP A 212 6.85 8.61 11.49
N ILE A 213 7.07 7.45 12.09
CA ILE A 213 8.20 6.58 11.74
C ILE A 213 8.02 5.87 10.38
N PHE A 214 6.78 5.67 9.92
CA PHE A 214 6.51 5.10 8.59
C PHE A 214 6.75 6.15 7.50
N ALA A 215 6.30 7.39 7.74
CA ALA A 215 6.60 8.53 6.88
C ALA A 215 8.11 8.77 6.76
N GLN A 216 8.85 8.74 7.88
CA GLN A 216 10.31 8.86 7.86
C GLN A 216 10.98 7.75 7.04
N ALA A 217 10.51 6.51 7.17
CA ALA A 217 11.02 5.40 6.40
C ALA A 217 10.76 5.59 4.89
N ALA A 218 9.58 6.07 4.51
CA ALA A 218 9.24 6.39 3.13
C ALA A 218 10.12 7.51 2.56
N VAL A 219 10.27 8.62 3.29
CA VAL A 219 11.15 9.74 2.92
C VAL A 219 12.58 9.26 2.66
N LYS A 220 13.11 8.41 3.57
CA LYS A 220 14.45 7.83 3.42
C LYS A 220 14.55 6.90 2.22
N ALA A 221 13.56 6.05 2.00
CA ALA A 221 13.55 5.07 0.90
C ALA A 221 13.47 5.75 -0.47
N LEU A 222 12.56 6.73 -0.64
CA LEU A 222 12.38 7.49 -1.87
C LEU A 222 13.56 8.44 -2.14
N GLY A 223 14.07 9.11 -1.10
CA GLY A 223 15.21 10.02 -1.22
C GLY A 223 16.49 9.34 -1.70
N ARG A 224 16.70 8.05 -1.36
CA ARG A 224 17.82 7.25 -1.88
C ARG A 224 17.84 7.17 -3.40
N VAL A 225 16.69 7.27 -4.05
CA VAL A 225 16.56 7.17 -5.51
C VAL A 225 16.26 8.52 -6.17
N GLY A 226 16.44 9.62 -5.45
CA GLY A 226 16.22 10.97 -5.97
C GLY A 226 14.76 11.31 -6.24
N VAL A 227 13.83 10.63 -5.57
CA VAL A 227 12.38 10.88 -5.67
C VAL A 227 11.91 11.61 -4.42
N ARG A 228 11.20 12.72 -4.61
CA ARG A 228 10.64 13.52 -3.53
C ARG A 228 9.31 12.91 -3.05
N PRO A 229 9.16 12.59 -1.76
CA PRO A 229 7.89 12.15 -1.20
C PRO A 229 6.87 13.30 -1.19
N TYR A 230 5.60 12.98 -1.46
CA TYR A 230 4.48 13.90 -1.28
C TYR A 230 3.30 13.16 -0.64
N GLU A 231 3.01 13.50 0.61
CA GLU A 231 1.93 12.87 1.37
C GLU A 231 0.59 13.53 1.02
N ILE A 232 -0.40 12.70 0.73
CA ILE A 232 -1.79 13.10 0.54
C ILE A 232 -2.60 12.51 1.69
N ASP A 233 -3.35 13.34 2.40
CA ASP A 233 -4.33 12.85 3.35
C ASP A 233 -5.50 12.19 2.59
N ALA A 234 -5.40 10.86 2.44
CA ALA A 234 -6.36 10.05 1.70
C ALA A 234 -7.12 9.05 2.58
N TRP A 235 -7.08 9.25 3.90
CA TRP A 235 -7.69 8.31 4.86
C TRP A 235 -9.18 8.10 4.58
N ASP A 236 -9.96 9.18 4.66
CA ASP A 236 -11.43 9.08 4.64
C ASP A 236 -12.00 8.69 3.27
N TRP A 237 -11.33 9.10 2.19
CA TRP A 237 -11.89 9.02 0.83
C TRP A 237 -11.24 7.96 -0.06
N ALA A 238 -10.09 7.39 0.33
CA ALA A 238 -9.45 6.29 -0.40
C ALA A 238 -9.17 5.09 0.52
N HIS A 239 -8.45 5.29 1.63
CA HIS A 239 -7.98 4.21 2.49
C HIS A 239 -9.13 3.40 3.10
N LEU A 240 -10.12 4.07 3.70
CA LEU A 240 -11.34 3.42 4.22
C LEU A 240 -12.15 2.68 3.13
N GLY A 241 -11.94 3.03 1.86
CA GLY A 241 -12.52 2.36 0.70
C GLY A 241 -11.68 1.20 0.15
N GLN A 242 -10.68 0.72 0.90
CA GLN A 242 -9.72 -0.31 0.49
C GLN A 242 -8.89 0.08 -0.75
N GLY A 243 -8.70 1.38 -0.96
CA GLY A 243 -7.88 1.94 -2.03
C GLY A 243 -6.83 2.88 -1.46
N GLU A 244 -6.07 3.53 -2.34
CA GLU A 244 -5.13 4.58 -1.99
C GLU A 244 -5.14 5.66 -3.09
N VAL A 245 -4.21 6.63 -3.02
CA VAL A 245 -4.04 7.66 -4.05
C VAL A 245 -4.04 7.09 -5.47
N HIS A 246 -3.35 5.97 -5.72
CA HIS A 246 -3.32 5.36 -7.06
C HIS A 246 -4.69 4.82 -7.50
N CYS A 247 -5.47 4.21 -6.60
CA CYS A 247 -6.77 3.61 -6.93
C CYS A 247 -7.83 4.62 -7.36
N THR A 248 -7.63 5.89 -7.00
CA THR A 248 -8.59 6.98 -7.17
C THR A 248 -8.13 8.02 -8.19
N SER A 249 -6.98 7.79 -8.82
CA SER A 249 -6.36 8.71 -9.76
C SER A 249 -5.91 7.99 -11.04
N ASN A 250 -5.49 8.78 -12.02
CA ASN A 250 -4.85 8.28 -13.23
C ASN A 250 -3.86 9.35 -13.73
N VAL A 251 -2.85 8.96 -14.50
CA VAL A 251 -1.78 9.84 -14.97
C VAL A 251 -1.59 9.68 -16.46
N TRP A 252 -1.59 10.79 -17.19
CA TRP A 252 -1.19 10.83 -18.59
C TRP A 252 0.32 10.99 -18.67
N ARG A 253 0.98 10.21 -19.53
CA ARG A 253 2.43 10.24 -19.70
C ARG A 253 2.77 10.68 -21.11
N ASP A 254 3.79 11.53 -21.23
CA ASP A 254 4.37 11.89 -22.51
C ASP A 254 5.18 10.71 -23.04
N VAL A 255 4.84 10.27 -24.25
CA VAL A 255 5.49 9.16 -24.98
C VAL A 255 6.16 9.65 -26.26
N SER A 256 6.25 10.98 -26.46
CA SER A 256 6.80 11.58 -27.68
C SER A 256 8.27 11.24 -27.91
N THR A 257 9.00 10.89 -26.85
CA THR A 257 10.40 10.46 -26.89
C THR A 257 10.58 8.95 -27.09
N ASP A 258 9.52 8.17 -27.05
CA ASP A 258 9.61 6.71 -27.15
C ASP A 258 9.85 6.25 -28.60
N ALA A 259 10.59 5.15 -28.74
CA ALA A 259 10.77 4.53 -30.05
C ALA A 259 9.43 4.08 -30.62
N ALA A 260 9.18 4.35 -31.90
CA ALA A 260 7.95 3.94 -32.55
C ALA A 260 7.79 2.41 -32.49
N TRP A 261 6.67 1.94 -31.94
CA TRP A 261 6.47 0.53 -31.60
C TRP A 261 6.56 -0.41 -32.82
N TRP A 262 6.27 0.09 -34.03
CA TRP A 262 6.39 -0.68 -35.28
C TRP A 262 7.82 -0.81 -35.81
N GLN A 263 8.79 -0.05 -35.29
CA GLN A 263 10.19 -0.12 -35.73
C GLN A 263 10.95 -1.31 -35.13
N ASN A 264 10.42 -1.93 -34.07
CA ASN A 264 11.07 -3.04 -33.36
C ASN A 264 10.52 -4.43 -33.73
N ARG A 265 9.79 -4.57 -34.84
CA ARG A 265 9.44 -5.90 -35.37
C ARG A 265 10.63 -6.47 -36.14
N LYS A 266 11.38 -7.37 -35.50
CA LYS A 266 12.22 -8.36 -36.20
C LYS A 266 11.52 -9.71 -36.16
#